data_AF-A0A2V9F4R5-F1
#
_entry.id   AF-A0A2V9F4R5-F1
#
_cell.length_a   1.000
_cell.length_b   1.000
_cell.length_c   1.000
_cell.angle_alpha   90.00
_cell.angle_beta   90.00
_cell.angle_gamma   90.00
#
_symmetry.space_group_name_H-M   'P 1'
#
loop_
_entity.id
_entity.type
_entity.pdbx_description
1 polymer ?
#
loop_
_entity_poly.entity_id
_entity_poly.type
_entity_poly.pdbx_seq_one_letter_code
_entity_poly.pdbx_strand_id
1 'polypeptide(L)'
;MIKQRRIRTRKSEEGIALLISIFVLLLISVVAIALIVSSGTESALAGNYRSSTGVYNAAIAGLEEVRARLRPNSPISFKNTDAAFLPAGGASLLPCAPVYVINPLGGENVTPWVPGSTYADTEFSQEFTGICPAGSLPPNPSPSAQSVWSSNPLNGLPFPGPLYKWVRINGVTELSLKLDVVTYDTRVDDAVPIYYDGTFNNNSSGRQVLELTALAVLPNGSQKLVQYLVAPVPIALPPFLAALTLSGSNGRDPTFHAPFNNNGYAVKGDDRDCNGNLVGSRAAIGIYGNYPGNSSNSAVSGVSSGIPGPPTSPPMSNYTGSGAAPDVEPFQTSQTPSQLNNIVQTIIQSADAVVPAGSAATQTSYLDSLNMSPSNMLTVVANGDLDLTHWGNAGYGLLLVTGTYTMDPDNGWYGLILVIGEGRINNVDNTGSREFDGAVFVAKTNGGGSDLGAASVGFDNDMQGTGIRYSSCWIQKAQPTGGYQILSFHEIAQ
;
A
#
# COMPACT_ATOMS: atom_id res chain seq x y z
N MET A 1 10.60 56.29 107.80
CA MET A 1 10.21 54.87 107.71
C MET A 1 9.40 54.67 106.42
N ILE A 2 10.05 54.31 105.30
CA ILE A 2 9.38 53.89 104.05
C ILE A 2 10.15 52.69 103.50
N LYS A 3 9.47 51.55 103.40
CA LYS A 3 10.04 50.25 103.04
C LYS A 3 9.77 50.02 101.54
N GLN A 4 10.76 50.24 100.69
CA GLN A 4 10.64 49.91 99.26
C GLN A 4 10.75 48.39 99.06
N ARG A 5 9.67 47.81 98.54
CA ARG A 5 9.50 46.39 98.23
C ARG A 5 10.12 46.11 96.87
N ARG A 6 11.25 45.40 96.83
CA ARG A 6 11.91 44.95 95.58
C ARG A 6 11.10 43.80 94.98
N ILE A 7 10.56 44.00 93.78
CA ILE A 7 9.91 42.96 92.97
C ILE A 7 11.00 41.98 92.51
N ARG A 8 10.83 40.70 92.84
CA ARG A 8 11.73 39.61 92.47
C ARG A 8 11.31 39.09 91.10
N THR A 9 12.04 39.44 90.05
CA THR A 9 11.84 38.90 88.70
C THR A 9 12.23 37.42 88.67
N ARG A 10 11.30 36.56 88.26
CA ARG A 10 11.52 35.11 88.10
C ARG A 10 12.44 34.87 86.89
N LYS A 11 13.65 34.38 87.13
CA LYS A 11 14.62 33.92 86.12
C LYS A 11 14.53 32.39 85.92
N SER A 12 13.44 31.89 85.34
CA SER A 12 13.31 30.43 85.13
C SER A 12 12.69 29.99 83.80
N GLU A 13 12.60 30.84 82.79
CA GLU A 13 11.97 30.48 81.50
C GLU A 13 12.92 30.49 80.28
N GLU A 14 14.17 30.93 80.43
CA GLU A 14 15.10 31.06 79.29
C GLU A 14 15.54 29.70 78.69
N GLY A 15 15.49 28.60 79.45
CA GLY A 15 15.85 27.26 78.95
C GLY A 15 14.80 26.60 78.06
N ILE A 16 13.51 26.90 78.27
CA ILE A 16 12.40 26.33 77.48
C ILE A 16 12.32 26.97 76.09
N ALA A 17 12.58 28.28 75.99
CA ALA A 17 12.61 28.98 74.71
C ALA A 17 13.68 28.43 73.76
N LEU A 18 14.85 28.04 74.30
CA LEU A 18 15.92 27.42 73.51
C LEU A 18 15.53 26.02 73.01
N LEU A 19 14.86 25.23 73.86
CA LEU A 19 14.40 23.89 73.52
C LEU A 19 13.31 23.91 72.44
N ILE A 20 12.34 24.84 72.56
CA ILE A 20 11.32 25.09 71.53
C ILE A 20 11.99 25.54 70.22
N SER A 21 12.96 26.45 70.28
CA SER A 21 13.67 26.93 69.10
C SER A 21 14.43 25.81 68.40
N ILE A 22 15.08 24.91 69.15
CA ILE A 22 15.77 23.74 68.59
C ILE A 22 14.77 22.77 67.95
N PHE A 23 13.64 22.49 68.59
CA PHE A 23 12.61 21.63 68.01
C PHE A 23 12.00 22.21 66.73
N VAL A 24 11.72 23.51 66.71
CA VAL A 24 11.19 24.21 65.53
C VAL A 24 12.22 24.22 64.41
N LEU A 25 13.49 24.53 64.70
CA LEU A 25 14.57 24.50 63.70
C LEU A 25 14.79 23.10 63.14
N LEU A 26 14.77 22.07 63.99
CA LEU A 26 14.89 20.68 63.56
C LEU A 26 13.75 20.28 62.62
N LEU A 27 12.52 20.68 62.94
CA LEU A 27 11.36 20.39 62.11
C LEU A 27 11.44 21.10 60.74
N ILE A 28 11.86 22.37 60.73
CA ILE A 28 12.10 23.13 59.49
C ILE A 28 13.21 22.50 58.66
N SER A 29 14.32 22.05 59.28
CA SER A 29 15.42 21.39 58.57
C SER A 29 14.98 20.07 57.92
N VAL A 30 14.17 19.27 58.62
CA VAL A 30 13.64 18.02 58.05
C VAL A 30 12.74 18.29 56.84
N VAL A 31 11.85 19.28 56.94
CA VAL A 31 10.98 19.68 55.81
C VAL A 31 11.81 20.21 54.65
N ALA A 32 12.82 21.04 54.91
CA ALA A 32 13.70 21.58 53.88
C ALA A 32 14.47 20.48 53.12
N ILE A 33 15.02 19.50 53.84
CA ILE A 33 15.72 18.36 53.22
C ILE A 33 14.75 17.51 52.39
N ALA A 34 13.56 17.22 52.92
CA ALA A 34 12.55 16.43 52.21
C ALA A 34 12.10 17.11 50.90
N LEU A 35 11.91 18.43 50.91
CA LEU A 35 11.55 19.19 49.71
C LEU A 35 12.67 19.19 48.66
N ILE A 36 13.93 19.33 49.08
CA ILE A 36 15.08 19.29 48.15
C ILE A 36 15.20 17.90 47.51
N VAL A 37 15.07 16.83 48.29
CA VAL A 37 15.10 15.46 47.76
C VAL A 37 13.93 15.21 46.82
N SER A 38 12.71 15.62 47.19
CA SER A 38 11.52 15.52 46.32
C SER A 38 11.73 16.24 44.98
N SER A 39 12.23 17.48 45.02
CA SER A 39 12.51 18.27 43.82
C SER A 39 13.60 17.65 42.95
N GLY A 40 14.64 17.06 43.56
CA GLY A 40 15.67 16.30 42.85
C GLY A 40 15.11 15.06 42.15
N THR A 41 14.23 14.30 42.83
CA THR A 41 13.59 13.11 42.24
C THR A 41 12.65 13.46 41.09
N GLU A 42 11.85 14.52 41.20
CA GLU A 42 11.00 14.99 40.12
C GLU A 42 11.81 15.46 38.91
N SER A 43 12.93 16.15 39.14
CA SER A 43 13.82 16.61 38.07
C SER A 43 14.45 15.44 37.32
N ALA A 44 14.89 14.40 38.05
CA ALA A 44 15.44 13.19 37.46
C ALA A 44 14.39 12.40 36.67
N LEU A 45 13.18 12.24 37.22
CA LEU A 45 12.05 11.59 36.53
C LEU A 45 11.66 12.35 35.27
N ALA A 46 11.57 13.68 35.33
CA ALA A 46 11.26 14.52 34.18
C ALA A 46 12.36 14.42 33.11
N GLY A 47 13.63 14.39 33.50
CA GLY A 47 14.76 14.18 32.59
C GLY A 47 14.68 12.83 31.88
N ASN A 48 14.45 11.74 32.63
CA ASN A 48 14.31 10.40 32.09
C ASN A 48 13.09 10.28 31.16
N TYR A 49 11.96 10.87 31.54
CA TYR A 49 10.74 10.86 30.72
C TYR A 49 10.93 11.60 29.40
N ARG A 50 11.53 12.80 29.42
CA ARG A 50 11.84 13.56 28.20
C ARG A 50 12.81 12.81 27.30
N SER A 51 13.83 12.18 27.88
CA SER A 51 14.80 11.40 27.12
C SER A 51 14.15 10.17 26.47
N SER A 52 13.39 9.40 27.25
CA SER A 52 12.66 8.21 26.78
C SER A 52 11.68 8.56 25.66
N THR A 53 10.93 9.65 25.81
CA THR A 53 10.00 10.13 24.76
C THR A 53 10.76 10.63 23.53
N GLY A 54 11.87 11.34 23.72
CA GLY A 54 12.69 11.86 22.63
C GLY A 54 13.29 10.74 21.78
N VAL A 55 13.85 9.71 22.41
CA VAL A 55 14.44 8.58 21.70
C VAL A 55 13.38 7.71 21.02
N TYR A 56 12.22 7.56 21.65
CA TYR A 56 11.07 6.89 21.05
C TYR A 56 10.65 7.59 19.74
N ASN A 57 10.39 8.90 19.79
CA ASN A 57 10.00 9.66 18.60
C ASN A 57 11.08 9.65 17.51
N ALA A 58 12.37 9.67 17.89
CA ALA A 58 13.46 9.56 16.95
C ALA A 58 13.43 8.20 16.21
N ALA A 59 13.17 7.10 16.93
CA ALA A 59 13.10 5.77 16.36
C ALA A 59 11.89 5.60 15.44
N ILE A 60 10.71 6.11 15.85
CA ILE A 60 9.51 6.15 15.02
C ILE A 60 9.73 6.97 13.73
N ALA A 61 10.47 8.08 13.80
CA ALA A 61 10.80 8.87 12.61
C ALA A 61 11.56 8.04 11.55
N GLY A 62 12.45 7.14 11.98
CA GLY A 62 13.11 6.19 11.08
C GLY A 62 12.14 5.21 10.45
N LEU A 63 11.26 4.60 11.25
CA LEU A 63 10.24 3.67 10.74
C LEU A 63 9.31 4.35 9.72
N GLU A 64 8.86 5.57 9.98
CA GLU A 64 7.99 6.32 9.07
C GLU A 64 8.72 6.77 7.79
N GLU A 65 10.01 7.11 7.87
CA GLU A 65 10.81 7.35 6.68
C GLU A 65 10.80 6.11 5.79
N VAL A 66 11.19 4.95 6.31
CA VAL A 66 11.24 3.71 5.53
C VAL A 66 9.87 3.35 4.96
N ARG A 67 8.81 3.45 5.77
CA ARG A 67 7.44 3.17 5.30
C ARG A 67 6.99 4.10 4.17
N ALA A 68 7.40 5.36 4.20
CA ALA A 68 7.14 6.31 3.12
C ALA A 68 7.92 5.98 1.84
N ARG A 69 9.15 5.46 1.99
CA ARG A 69 10.03 5.09 0.86
C ARG A 69 9.73 3.72 0.26
N LEU A 70 9.07 2.84 1.01
CA LEU A 70 8.54 1.57 0.49
C LEU A 70 7.39 1.77 -0.51
N ARG A 71 6.74 2.95 -0.52
CA ARG A 71 5.66 3.26 -1.46
C ARG A 71 6.25 3.59 -2.83
N PRO A 72 5.96 2.84 -3.90
CA PRO A 72 6.55 3.09 -5.21
C PRO A 72 6.26 4.48 -5.77
N ASN A 73 5.09 5.03 -5.43
CA ASN A 73 4.60 6.33 -5.89
C ASN A 73 5.17 7.54 -5.14
N SER A 74 5.96 7.30 -4.09
CA SER A 74 6.63 8.36 -3.35
C SER A 74 7.79 8.92 -4.18
N PRO A 75 7.96 10.25 -4.31
CA PRO A 75 9.14 10.83 -4.96
C PRO A 75 10.46 10.39 -4.30
N ILE A 76 10.41 10.07 -3.01
CA ILE A 76 11.55 9.57 -2.22
C ILE A 76 11.61 8.04 -2.14
N SER A 77 10.82 7.33 -2.96
CA SER A 77 10.78 5.86 -2.93
C SER A 77 12.15 5.25 -3.18
N PHE A 78 12.39 4.06 -2.63
CA PHE A 78 13.65 3.34 -2.89
C PHE A 78 13.85 3.08 -4.39
N LYS A 79 12.78 2.89 -5.17
CA LYS A 79 12.88 2.79 -6.63
C LYS A 79 13.53 4.02 -7.27
N ASN A 80 13.24 5.21 -6.74
CA ASN A 80 13.72 6.48 -7.28
C ASN A 80 15.09 6.88 -6.72
N THR A 81 15.34 6.62 -5.43
CA THR A 81 16.57 7.06 -4.76
C THR A 81 17.67 6.00 -4.77
N ASP A 82 17.31 4.72 -4.71
CA ASP A 82 18.23 3.58 -4.50
C ASP A 82 17.69 2.31 -5.20
N ALA A 83 17.55 2.32 -6.53
CA ALA A 83 16.81 1.30 -7.28
C ALA A 83 17.27 -0.16 -7.06
N ALA A 84 18.50 -0.39 -6.61
CA ALA A 84 19.07 -1.71 -6.31
C ALA A 84 19.02 -2.11 -4.82
N PHE A 85 18.41 -1.27 -3.96
CA PHE A 85 18.36 -1.49 -2.52
C PHE A 85 17.41 -2.63 -2.12
N LEU A 86 16.25 -2.72 -2.77
CA LEU A 86 15.30 -3.82 -2.60
C LEU A 86 15.39 -4.79 -3.78
N PRO A 87 15.00 -6.07 -3.59
CA PRO A 87 14.89 -7.02 -4.69
C PRO A 87 14.02 -6.48 -5.83
N ALA A 88 14.36 -6.87 -7.06
CA ALA A 88 13.59 -6.47 -8.24
C ALA A 88 12.11 -6.87 -8.13
N GLY A 89 11.23 -6.12 -8.79
CA GLY A 89 9.77 -6.25 -8.70
C GLY A 89 9.30 -7.71 -8.73
N GLY A 90 8.60 -8.13 -7.68
CA GLY A 90 8.02 -9.46 -7.53
C GLY A 90 8.88 -10.48 -6.76
N ALA A 91 10.14 -10.19 -6.44
CA ALA A 91 10.95 -11.05 -5.58
C ALA A 91 10.71 -10.75 -4.08
N SER A 92 10.42 -11.78 -3.30
CA SER A 92 10.25 -11.66 -1.85
C SER A 92 11.58 -11.41 -1.16
N LEU A 93 11.60 -10.52 -0.17
CA LEU A 93 12.75 -10.29 0.70
C LEU A 93 12.92 -11.50 1.63
N LEU A 94 14.09 -12.14 1.62
CA LEU A 94 14.33 -13.31 2.44
C LEU A 94 14.63 -12.91 3.90
N PRO A 95 14.25 -13.73 4.90
CA PRO A 95 14.53 -13.45 6.31
C PRO A 95 16.02 -13.21 6.62
N CYS A 96 16.89 -13.99 5.99
CA CYS A 96 18.35 -13.93 6.22
C CYS A 96 19.09 -12.93 5.33
N ALA A 97 18.38 -12.11 4.56
CA ALA A 97 18.94 -11.09 3.69
C ALA A 97 18.37 -9.70 4.05
N PRO A 98 18.61 -9.21 5.29
CA PRO A 98 18.13 -7.90 5.69
C PRO A 98 18.80 -6.79 4.89
N VAL A 99 18.08 -5.68 4.72
CA VAL A 99 18.61 -4.44 4.16
C VAL A 99 18.42 -3.30 5.15
N TYR A 100 19.30 -2.28 5.10
CA TYR A 100 19.33 -1.23 6.12
C TYR A 100 19.21 0.18 5.51
N VAL A 101 18.37 1.02 6.07
CA VAL A 101 18.50 2.48 5.91
C VAL A 101 19.37 3.00 7.04
N ILE A 102 20.48 3.65 6.71
CA ILE A 102 21.43 4.20 7.69
C ILE A 102 21.40 5.73 7.70
N ASN A 103 21.53 6.31 8.90
CA ASN A 103 21.48 7.75 9.13
C ASN A 103 22.71 8.22 9.94
N PRO A 104 23.88 8.32 9.29
CA PRO A 104 25.08 8.85 9.94
C PRO A 104 24.99 10.37 10.11
N LEU A 105 25.13 10.84 11.36
CA LEU A 105 25.27 12.25 11.71
C LEU A 105 26.75 12.61 11.97
N GLY A 106 27.23 13.69 11.36
CA GLY A 106 28.55 14.24 11.65
C GLY A 106 29.74 13.33 11.31
N GLY A 107 29.59 12.43 10.32
CA GLY A 107 30.65 11.51 9.89
C GLY A 107 30.82 10.27 10.78
N GLU A 108 29.87 9.98 11.67
CA GLU A 108 29.85 8.72 12.41
C GLU A 108 29.72 7.51 11.48
N ASN A 109 30.33 6.39 11.88
CA ASN A 109 30.23 5.14 11.12
C ASN A 109 29.04 4.31 11.64
N VAL A 110 27.99 4.19 10.83
CA VAL A 110 26.81 3.36 11.14
C VAL A 110 26.89 2.06 10.36
N THR A 111 27.30 0.98 11.04
CA THR A 111 27.50 -0.35 10.43
C THR A 111 26.79 -1.44 11.25
N PRO A 112 25.47 -1.59 11.12
CA PRO A 112 24.68 -2.51 11.95
C PRO A 112 25.12 -3.98 11.83
N TRP A 113 25.60 -4.37 10.66
CA TRP A 113 26.10 -5.71 10.36
C TRP A 113 27.51 -6.02 10.89
N VAL A 114 28.21 -5.04 11.49
CA VAL A 114 29.54 -5.25 12.07
C VAL A 114 29.39 -5.51 13.57
N PRO A 115 29.68 -6.73 14.06
CA PRO A 115 29.63 -7.02 15.48
C PRO A 115 30.62 -6.16 16.26
N GLY A 116 30.17 -5.64 17.40
CA GLY A 116 30.97 -4.74 18.25
C GLY A 116 31.06 -3.30 17.75
N SER A 117 30.38 -2.94 16.66
CA SER A 117 30.21 -1.53 16.30
C SER A 117 29.29 -0.82 17.29
N THR A 118 29.45 0.51 17.43
CA THR A 118 28.64 1.34 18.35
C THR A 118 27.14 1.19 18.12
N TYR A 119 26.73 0.88 16.89
CA TYR A 119 25.34 0.78 16.48
C TYR A 119 25.03 -0.58 15.85
N ALA A 120 25.64 -1.65 16.36
CA ALA A 120 25.40 -3.00 15.87
C ALA A 120 23.92 -3.42 16.04
N ASP A 121 23.38 -4.16 15.07
CA ASP A 121 22.09 -4.83 15.22
C ASP A 121 22.29 -6.14 15.97
N THR A 122 22.08 -6.10 17.28
CA THR A 122 22.13 -7.27 18.17
C THR A 122 20.81 -8.03 18.19
N GLU A 123 19.73 -7.45 17.68
CA GLU A 123 18.40 -8.02 17.73
C GLU A 123 18.18 -9.04 16.62
N PHE A 124 18.76 -8.82 15.45
CA PHE A 124 18.68 -9.74 14.30
C PHE A 124 18.96 -11.20 14.68
N SER A 125 20.03 -11.44 15.43
CA SER A 125 20.38 -12.80 15.84
C SER A 125 19.35 -13.44 16.78
N GLN A 126 18.64 -12.63 17.58
CA GLN A 126 17.62 -13.11 18.52
C GLN A 126 16.31 -13.44 17.80
N GLU A 127 15.87 -12.58 16.87
CA GLU A 127 14.63 -12.76 16.10
C GLU A 127 14.75 -13.89 15.07
N PHE A 128 15.94 -14.06 14.48
CA PHE A 128 16.17 -15.04 13.41
C PHE A 128 16.94 -16.29 13.88
N THR A 129 16.98 -16.52 15.20
CA THR A 129 17.53 -17.77 15.76
C THR A 129 16.77 -18.98 15.22
N GLY A 130 17.50 -19.92 14.62
CA GLY A 130 16.92 -21.16 14.06
C GLY A 130 16.32 -21.01 12.66
N ILE A 131 16.24 -19.78 12.14
CA ILE A 131 15.83 -19.48 10.75
C ILE A 131 17.07 -19.29 9.89
N CYS A 132 17.95 -18.40 10.36
CA CYS A 132 19.23 -18.15 9.73
C CYS A 132 20.30 -19.07 10.33
N PRO A 133 21.42 -19.30 9.62
CA PRO A 133 22.50 -20.16 10.13
C PRO A 133 22.84 -19.83 11.58
N ALA A 134 22.98 -20.83 12.45
CA ALA A 134 23.10 -20.61 13.90
C ALA A 134 24.23 -19.62 14.26
N GLY A 135 23.91 -18.59 15.05
CA GLY A 135 24.84 -17.51 15.40
C GLY A 135 25.04 -16.46 14.30
N SER A 136 24.16 -16.43 13.28
CA SER A 136 24.24 -15.46 12.20
C SER A 136 23.97 -14.03 12.70
N LEU A 137 24.99 -13.21 12.51
CA LEU A 137 24.85 -11.76 12.45
C LEU A 137 24.25 -11.38 11.09
N PRO A 138 23.77 -10.14 10.92
CA PRO A 138 23.40 -9.66 9.60
C PRO A 138 24.56 -9.87 8.61
N PRO A 139 24.29 -10.21 7.33
CA PRO A 139 25.34 -10.36 6.32
C PRO A 139 26.28 -9.15 6.28
N ASN A 140 27.58 -9.36 6.14
CA ASN A 140 28.57 -8.27 6.14
C ASN A 140 29.30 -8.20 4.78
N PRO A 141 29.16 -7.11 4.00
CA PRO A 141 28.23 -5.99 4.23
C PRO A 141 26.78 -6.38 3.91
N SER A 142 25.82 -5.78 4.63
CA SER A 142 24.41 -5.83 4.23
C SER A 142 24.13 -4.70 3.23
N PRO A 143 23.23 -4.89 2.25
CA PRO A 143 22.79 -3.79 1.41
C PRO A 143 22.25 -2.64 2.26
N SER A 144 22.64 -1.41 1.91
CA SER A 144 22.22 -0.22 2.65
C SER A 144 21.90 0.96 1.74
N ALA A 145 20.95 1.78 2.19
CA ALA A 145 20.60 3.07 1.61
C ALA A 145 20.81 4.18 2.66
N GLN A 146 21.14 5.39 2.22
CA GLN A 146 21.24 6.54 3.12
C GLN A 146 19.85 7.05 3.49
N SER A 147 19.73 7.68 4.67
CA SER A 147 18.54 8.44 5.03
C SER A 147 18.28 9.54 4.00
N VAL A 148 17.02 9.86 3.75
CA VAL A 148 16.66 11.03 2.93
C VAL A 148 17.20 12.32 3.56
N TRP A 149 17.38 12.36 4.88
CA TRP A 149 17.99 13.50 5.57
C TRP A 149 19.45 13.73 5.21
N SER A 150 20.14 12.70 4.71
CA SER A 150 21.51 12.79 4.22
C SER A 150 21.59 13.46 2.84
N SER A 151 20.45 13.67 2.17
CA SER A 151 20.35 14.23 0.81
C SER A 151 19.95 15.71 0.80
N ASN A 152 20.32 16.43 -0.27
CA ASN A 152 19.94 17.83 -0.50
C ASN A 152 18.43 17.91 -0.88
N PRO A 153 17.65 18.86 -0.34
CA PRO A 153 18.05 19.99 0.51
C PRO A 153 18.01 19.74 2.01
N LEU A 154 17.59 18.55 2.45
CA LEU A 154 17.37 18.26 3.87
C LEU A 154 18.67 18.34 4.68
N ASN A 155 19.79 17.87 4.12
CA ASN A 155 21.10 17.91 4.78
C ASN A 155 21.67 19.33 4.98
N GLY A 156 21.11 20.35 4.32
CA GLY A 156 21.55 21.75 4.42
C GLY A 156 20.67 22.61 5.32
N LEU A 157 19.62 22.04 5.93
CA LEU A 157 18.69 22.78 6.78
C LEU A 157 19.34 23.17 8.12
N PRO A 158 18.97 24.33 8.70
CA PRO A 158 19.61 24.84 9.92
C PRO A 158 19.17 24.11 11.21
N PHE A 159 18.35 23.07 11.10
CA PHE A 159 17.87 22.27 12.21
C PHE A 159 18.29 20.80 12.03
N PRO A 160 18.60 20.09 13.14
CA PRO A 160 19.04 18.72 13.06
C PRO A 160 17.91 17.81 12.55
N GLY A 161 18.29 16.84 11.71
CA GLY A 161 17.41 15.75 11.29
C GLY A 161 17.07 14.80 12.45
N PRO A 162 16.28 13.75 12.17
CA PRO A 162 15.92 12.74 13.15
C PRO A 162 17.17 11.98 13.62
N LEU A 163 17.11 11.49 14.86
CA LEU A 163 18.27 10.91 15.57
C LEU A 163 18.26 9.37 15.58
N TYR A 164 17.47 8.74 14.70
CA TYR A 164 17.61 7.29 14.47
C TYR A 164 18.97 7.01 13.81
N LYS A 165 19.54 5.82 14.03
CA LYS A 165 20.83 5.42 13.46
C LYS A 165 20.64 4.50 12.28
N TRP A 166 19.77 3.51 12.41
CA TRP A 166 19.44 2.63 11.31
C TRP A 166 18.01 2.10 11.43
N VAL A 167 17.48 1.67 10.28
CA VAL A 167 16.24 0.91 10.17
C VAL A 167 16.50 -0.32 9.34
N ARG A 168 16.27 -1.50 9.90
CA ARG A 168 16.33 -2.78 9.20
C ARG A 168 15.00 -3.06 8.53
N ILE A 169 15.04 -3.60 7.32
CA ILE A 169 13.92 -4.17 6.59
C ILE A 169 14.22 -5.65 6.36
N ASN A 170 13.29 -6.52 6.71
CA ASN A 170 13.44 -7.96 6.52
C ASN A 170 12.11 -8.63 6.20
N GLY A 171 12.17 -9.73 5.45
CA GLY A 171 11.05 -10.64 5.33
C GLY A 171 10.84 -11.40 6.64
N VAL A 172 9.60 -11.76 6.92
CA VAL A 172 9.23 -12.53 8.11
C VAL A 172 8.69 -13.90 7.74
N THR A 173 8.91 -14.87 8.62
CA THR A 173 8.36 -16.23 8.60
C THR A 173 7.53 -16.48 9.84
N GLU A 174 6.77 -17.57 9.87
CA GLU A 174 6.03 -18.00 11.07
C GLU A 174 6.95 -18.14 12.27
N LEU A 175 8.16 -18.66 12.08
CA LEU A 175 9.14 -18.82 13.16
C LEU A 175 9.62 -17.49 13.73
N SER A 176 9.84 -16.48 12.88
CA SER A 176 10.27 -15.16 13.35
C SER A 176 9.17 -14.45 14.14
N LEU A 177 7.91 -14.62 13.71
CA LEU A 177 6.76 -14.02 14.37
C LEU A 177 6.23 -14.85 15.56
N LYS A 178 6.69 -16.09 15.71
CA LYS A 178 6.16 -17.09 16.64
C LYS A 178 4.65 -17.24 16.49
N LEU A 179 4.18 -17.22 15.24
CA LEU A 179 2.78 -17.23 14.85
C LEU A 179 2.57 -18.22 13.70
N ASP A 180 1.72 -19.21 13.92
CA ASP A 180 1.21 -20.15 12.90
C ASP A 180 0.04 -19.48 12.17
N VAL A 181 0.20 -19.21 10.86
CA VAL A 181 -0.74 -18.36 10.10
C VAL A 181 -1.70 -19.14 9.19
N VAL A 182 -1.38 -20.36 8.73
CA VAL A 182 -2.28 -21.18 7.89
C VAL A 182 -2.07 -22.67 8.14
N THR A 183 -3.21 -23.37 8.31
CA THR A 183 -3.37 -24.71 8.88
C THR A 183 -2.76 -24.79 10.27
N TYR A 184 -3.58 -24.90 11.31
CA TYR A 184 -3.16 -25.29 12.67
C TYR A 184 -2.57 -26.73 12.68
N ASP A 185 -1.60 -27.00 11.80
CA ASP A 185 -0.88 -28.24 11.68
C ASP A 185 0.19 -28.37 12.77
N THR A 186 0.26 -27.36 13.66
CA THR A 186 1.14 -27.25 14.83
C THR A 186 2.62 -27.12 14.48
N ARG A 187 2.93 -26.89 13.20
CA ARG A 187 4.29 -26.66 12.71
C ARG A 187 4.45 -25.20 12.33
N VAL A 188 5.54 -24.62 12.79
CA VAL A 188 5.91 -23.24 12.51
C VAL A 188 6.98 -23.26 11.44
N ASP A 189 6.68 -22.77 10.24
CA ASP A 189 7.60 -22.78 9.11
C ASP A 189 8.72 -21.73 9.27
N ASP A 190 9.95 -22.15 8.98
CA ASP A 190 11.17 -21.35 9.18
C ASP A 190 11.67 -20.66 7.90
N ALA A 191 11.29 -21.16 6.71
CA ALA A 191 11.81 -20.69 5.43
C ALA A 191 10.79 -19.95 4.55
N VAL A 192 9.49 -20.06 4.84
CA VAL A 192 8.41 -19.52 3.98
C VAL A 192 8.03 -18.10 4.43
N PRO A 193 8.14 -17.08 3.55
CA PRO A 193 7.71 -15.74 3.87
C PRO A 193 6.21 -15.64 4.15
N ILE A 194 5.81 -14.73 5.04
CA ILE A 194 4.40 -14.41 5.30
C ILE A 194 3.91 -13.35 4.33
N TYR A 195 2.65 -13.49 3.93
CA TYR A 195 1.92 -12.57 3.09
C TYR A 195 0.63 -12.13 3.78
N TYR A 196 0.05 -11.03 3.29
CA TYR A 196 -1.15 -10.41 3.80
C TYR A 196 -2.10 -10.05 2.67
N ASP A 197 -3.34 -10.53 2.78
CA ASP A 197 -4.45 -10.27 1.86
C ASP A 197 -5.72 -9.77 2.59
N GLY A 198 -5.54 -9.33 3.84
CA GLY A 198 -6.62 -9.12 4.83
C GLY A 198 -6.51 -10.11 5.99
N THR A 199 -5.84 -11.24 5.76
CA THR A 199 -5.41 -12.20 6.77
C THR A 199 -3.94 -12.57 6.55
N PHE A 200 -3.24 -13.01 7.60
CA PHE A 200 -1.88 -13.55 7.41
C PHE A 200 -1.93 -14.92 6.73
N ASN A 201 -1.02 -15.16 5.79
CA ASN A 201 -0.90 -16.44 5.11
C ASN A 201 0.55 -16.77 4.69
N ASN A 202 0.84 -18.05 4.42
CA ASN A 202 2.15 -18.56 3.98
C ASN A 202 2.12 -19.16 2.56
N ASN A 203 1.03 -18.95 1.80
CA ASN A 203 0.80 -19.59 0.50
C ASN A 203 1.07 -18.65 -0.70
N SER A 204 1.86 -17.59 -0.50
CA SER A 204 2.17 -16.53 -1.45
C SER A 204 0.97 -15.77 -2.04
N SER A 205 -0.21 -15.88 -1.40
CA SER A 205 -1.36 -15.06 -1.75
C SER A 205 -1.28 -13.67 -1.08
N GLY A 206 -1.57 -12.62 -1.84
CA GLY A 206 -1.48 -11.26 -1.35
C GLY A 206 -0.06 -10.68 -1.43
N ARG A 207 0.31 -9.84 -0.46
CA ARG A 207 1.59 -9.10 -0.47
C ARG A 207 2.44 -9.44 0.72
N GLN A 208 3.76 -9.51 0.49
CA GLN A 208 4.70 -9.88 1.53
C GLN A 208 4.62 -8.93 2.73
N VAL A 209 4.56 -9.52 3.92
CA VAL A 209 4.71 -8.82 5.20
C VAL A 209 6.20 -8.56 5.43
N LEU A 210 6.51 -7.32 5.77
CA LEU A 210 7.86 -6.89 6.12
C LEU A 210 7.91 -6.48 7.58
N GLU A 211 9.03 -6.77 8.21
CA GLU A 211 9.37 -6.25 9.52
C GLU A 211 10.35 -5.09 9.37
N LEU A 212 10.02 -4.00 10.04
CA LEU A 212 10.83 -2.80 10.12
C LEU A 212 11.30 -2.63 11.55
N THR A 213 12.61 -2.66 11.80
CA THR A 213 13.18 -2.49 13.15
C THR A 213 14.10 -1.28 13.15
N ALA A 214 13.86 -0.30 14.03
CA ALA A 214 14.62 0.95 14.08
C ALA A 214 15.33 1.15 15.41
N LEU A 215 16.62 1.46 15.36
CA LEU A 215 17.41 1.91 16.50
C LEU A 215 17.53 3.44 16.48
N ALA A 216 17.23 4.09 17.61
CA ALA A 216 17.61 5.48 17.84
C ALA A 216 18.49 5.64 19.06
N VAL A 217 19.42 6.59 18.98
CA VAL A 217 20.37 6.91 20.04
C VAL A 217 20.51 8.43 20.14
N LEU A 218 20.10 9.00 21.28
CA LEU A 218 20.22 10.43 21.57
C LEU A 218 21.63 10.80 22.04
N PRO A 219 22.03 12.08 21.95
CA PRO A 219 23.35 12.55 22.43
C PRO A 219 23.63 12.30 23.91
N ASN A 220 22.58 12.11 24.73
CA ASN A 220 22.72 11.75 26.14
C ASN A 220 22.88 10.24 26.39
N GLY A 221 23.01 9.44 25.33
CA GLY A 221 23.18 7.99 25.38
C GLY A 221 21.89 7.19 25.55
N SER A 222 20.73 7.83 25.64
CA SER A 222 19.46 7.10 25.67
C SER A 222 19.19 6.44 24.33
N GLN A 223 18.81 5.17 24.36
CA GLN A 223 18.58 4.33 23.18
C GLN A 223 17.23 3.62 23.28
N LYS A 224 16.61 3.36 22.12
CA LYS A 224 15.42 2.50 21.98
C LYS A 224 15.45 1.74 20.65
N LEU A 225 14.90 0.53 20.70
CA LEU A 225 14.51 -0.26 19.54
C LEU A 225 12.97 -0.32 19.45
N VAL A 226 12.44 -0.04 18.26
CA VAL A 226 11.02 -0.10 17.96
C VAL A 226 10.81 -0.86 16.65
N GLN A 227 9.67 -1.53 16.53
CA GLN A 227 9.42 -2.40 15.40
C GLN A 227 7.98 -2.29 14.90
N TYR A 228 7.84 -2.34 13.58
CA TYR A 228 6.57 -2.50 12.88
C TYR A 228 6.55 -3.79 12.09
N LEU A 229 5.40 -4.46 12.08
CA LEU A 229 5.03 -5.31 10.95
C LEU A 229 4.21 -4.48 9.98
N VAL A 230 4.60 -4.48 8.71
CA VAL A 230 3.93 -3.72 7.66
C VAL A 230 3.62 -4.60 6.45
N ALA A 231 2.49 -4.32 5.81
CA ALA A 231 2.18 -4.87 4.50
C ALA A 231 1.39 -3.84 3.68
N PRO A 232 1.45 -3.90 2.34
CA PRO A 232 0.53 -3.14 1.50
C PRO A 232 -0.90 -3.61 1.75
N VAL A 233 -1.83 -2.67 1.91
CA VAL A 233 -3.26 -3.01 2.06
C VAL A 233 -3.85 -3.27 0.69
N PRO A 234 -4.50 -4.43 0.45
CA PRO A 234 -5.23 -4.64 -0.80
C PRO A 234 -6.33 -3.58 -0.97
N ILE A 235 -6.43 -2.97 -2.15
CA ILE A 235 -7.57 -2.10 -2.44
C ILE A 235 -8.71 -3.00 -2.89
N ALA A 236 -9.81 -2.97 -2.13
CA ALA A 236 -11.00 -3.76 -2.43
C ALA A 236 -11.67 -3.25 -3.71
N LEU A 237 -11.48 -3.97 -4.82
CA LEU A 237 -12.15 -3.72 -6.08
C LEU A 237 -13.53 -4.40 -6.13
N PRO A 238 -14.46 -3.92 -6.98
CA PRO A 238 -15.67 -4.66 -7.31
C PRO A 238 -15.33 -6.07 -7.85
N PRO A 239 -16.18 -7.07 -7.64
CA PRO A 239 -15.94 -8.40 -8.19
C PRO A 239 -16.00 -8.38 -9.72
N PHE A 240 -15.00 -8.99 -10.36
CA PHE A 240 -14.95 -9.16 -11.81
C PHE A 240 -15.63 -10.47 -12.20
N LEU A 241 -16.92 -10.39 -12.57
CA LEU A 241 -17.75 -11.56 -12.88
C LEU A 241 -17.96 -11.79 -14.39
N ALA A 242 -17.37 -10.95 -15.23
CA ALA A 242 -17.36 -11.06 -16.68
C ALA A 242 -16.06 -10.54 -17.28
N ALA A 243 -15.78 -10.92 -18.54
CA ALA A 243 -14.65 -10.39 -19.31
C ALA A 243 -14.80 -8.87 -19.54
N LEU A 244 -15.99 -8.45 -19.95
CA LEU A 244 -16.38 -7.04 -20.05
C LEU A 244 -17.56 -6.78 -19.11
N THR A 245 -17.46 -5.79 -18.24
CA THR A 245 -18.54 -5.38 -17.35
C THR A 245 -18.93 -3.93 -17.64
N LEU A 246 -20.22 -3.67 -17.86
CA LEU A 246 -20.76 -2.35 -18.18
C LEU A 246 -21.74 -1.91 -17.09
N SER A 247 -21.54 -0.71 -16.53
CA SER A 247 -22.47 -0.18 -15.54
C SER A 247 -23.75 0.37 -16.15
N GLY A 248 -24.85 0.27 -15.41
CA GLY A 248 -26.08 1.01 -15.70
C GLY A 248 -27.06 0.98 -14.55
N SER A 249 -28.26 1.45 -14.81
CA SER A 249 -29.40 1.39 -13.88
C SER A 249 -30.70 1.43 -14.67
N ASN A 250 -31.82 1.14 -14.02
CA ASN A 250 -33.13 1.17 -14.66
C ASN A 250 -33.39 2.51 -15.39
N GLY A 251 -33.63 2.44 -16.71
CA GLY A 251 -33.83 3.62 -17.58
C GLY A 251 -32.53 4.30 -18.03
N ARG A 252 -31.37 3.73 -17.68
CA ARG A 252 -30.02 4.16 -18.05
C ARG A 252 -29.19 2.93 -18.40
N ASP A 253 -29.67 2.19 -19.38
CA ASP A 253 -29.09 0.93 -19.82
C ASP A 253 -27.75 1.17 -20.52
N PRO A 254 -26.71 0.34 -20.27
CA PRO A 254 -25.44 0.46 -20.95
C PRO A 254 -25.56 0.12 -22.43
N THR A 255 -24.62 0.62 -23.21
CA THR A 255 -24.53 0.34 -24.65
C THR A 255 -23.23 -0.34 -24.99
N PHE A 256 -23.31 -1.38 -25.80
CA PHE A 256 -22.18 -2.03 -26.42
C PHE A 256 -22.36 -1.99 -27.94
N HIS A 257 -21.36 -1.58 -28.70
CA HIS A 257 -21.37 -1.63 -30.16
C HIS A 257 -20.10 -2.32 -30.64
N ALA A 258 -20.25 -3.59 -31.05
CA ALA A 258 -19.14 -4.38 -31.57
C ALA A 258 -18.73 -3.94 -32.98
N PRO A 259 -17.47 -4.18 -33.40
CA PRO A 259 -17.06 -3.91 -34.77
C PRO A 259 -17.86 -4.79 -35.74
N PHE A 260 -18.28 -4.24 -36.89
CA PHE A 260 -19.17 -4.92 -37.85
C PHE A 260 -18.42 -5.71 -38.95
N ASN A 261 -17.14 -5.43 -39.14
CA ASN A 261 -16.31 -6.02 -40.21
C ASN A 261 -15.10 -6.77 -39.64
N ASN A 262 -15.23 -7.34 -38.44
CA ASN A 262 -14.15 -8.09 -37.81
C ASN A 262 -14.62 -9.43 -37.25
N ASN A 263 -14.34 -10.50 -37.99
CA ASN A 263 -14.70 -11.87 -37.59
C ASN A 263 -13.83 -12.42 -36.43
N GLY A 264 -12.66 -11.83 -36.19
CA GLY A 264 -11.73 -12.22 -35.14
C GLY A 264 -12.08 -11.63 -33.77
N TYR A 265 -12.84 -10.54 -33.72
CA TYR A 265 -13.23 -9.90 -32.47
C TYR A 265 -14.12 -10.83 -31.64
N ALA A 266 -13.76 -10.99 -30.37
CA ALA A 266 -14.50 -11.81 -29.42
C ALA A 266 -14.46 -11.18 -28.02
N VAL A 267 -15.54 -11.40 -27.26
CA VAL A 267 -15.53 -11.19 -25.80
C VAL A 267 -15.76 -12.55 -25.17
N LYS A 268 -14.77 -13.07 -24.44
CA LYS A 268 -14.82 -14.44 -23.90
C LYS A 268 -14.69 -14.43 -22.39
N GLY A 269 -15.73 -14.92 -21.72
CA GLY A 269 -15.74 -15.20 -20.29
C GLY A 269 -15.09 -16.53 -19.90
N ASP A 270 -14.67 -17.34 -20.87
CA ASP A 270 -13.93 -18.59 -20.63
C ASP A 270 -12.60 -18.28 -19.90
N ASP A 271 -12.52 -18.66 -18.63
CA ASP A 271 -11.46 -18.24 -17.73
C ASP A 271 -10.15 -18.95 -18.05
N ARG A 272 -9.10 -18.16 -18.24
CA ARG A 272 -7.75 -18.64 -18.52
C ARG A 272 -6.76 -18.39 -17.39
N ASP A 273 -5.92 -19.38 -17.13
CA ASP A 273 -4.71 -19.17 -16.35
C ASP A 273 -3.67 -18.31 -17.12
N CYS A 274 -2.56 -17.96 -16.47
CA CYS A 274 -1.50 -17.17 -17.09
C CYS A 274 -0.77 -17.88 -18.26
N ASN A 275 -1.03 -19.17 -18.47
CA ASN A 275 -0.47 -19.97 -19.58
C ASN A 275 -1.49 -20.17 -20.72
N GLY A 276 -2.70 -19.60 -20.59
CA GLY A 276 -3.77 -19.71 -21.57
C GLY A 276 -4.63 -20.98 -21.45
N ASN A 277 -4.46 -21.79 -20.40
CA ASN A 277 -5.29 -22.97 -20.16
C ASN A 277 -6.64 -22.57 -19.56
N LEU A 278 -7.71 -23.25 -19.97
CA LEU A 278 -9.03 -23.04 -19.42
C LEU A 278 -9.13 -23.60 -17.99
N VAL A 279 -9.54 -22.77 -17.05
CA VAL A 279 -9.68 -23.11 -15.61
C VAL A 279 -11.08 -22.89 -15.07
N GLY A 280 -11.97 -22.29 -15.85
CA GLY A 280 -13.36 -22.02 -15.46
C GLY A 280 -14.09 -21.24 -16.54
N SER A 281 -15.24 -20.68 -16.19
CA SER A 281 -15.97 -19.77 -17.05
C SER A 281 -16.73 -18.73 -16.23
N ARG A 282 -16.87 -17.54 -16.81
CA ARG A 282 -17.57 -16.34 -16.35
C ARG A 282 -18.44 -15.84 -17.50
N ALA A 283 -19.28 -14.84 -17.26
CA ALA A 283 -20.04 -14.25 -18.35
C ALA A 283 -19.11 -13.56 -19.37
N ALA A 284 -19.46 -13.56 -20.65
CA ALA A 284 -18.73 -12.75 -21.63
C ALA A 284 -18.92 -11.26 -21.33
N ILE A 285 -20.18 -10.80 -21.29
CA ILE A 285 -20.53 -9.42 -20.98
C ILE A 285 -21.46 -9.38 -19.76
N GLY A 286 -21.04 -8.64 -18.73
CA GLY A 286 -21.79 -8.40 -17.51
C GLY A 286 -22.44 -7.02 -17.49
N ILE A 287 -23.69 -6.95 -17.06
CA ILE A 287 -24.40 -5.69 -16.84
C ILE A 287 -24.49 -5.42 -15.35
N TYR A 288 -23.69 -4.46 -14.86
CA TYR A 288 -23.50 -4.19 -13.44
C TYR A 288 -24.35 -3.01 -12.98
N GLY A 289 -25.36 -3.24 -12.16
CA GLY A 289 -26.23 -2.15 -11.74
C GLY A 289 -27.38 -2.55 -10.84
N ASN A 290 -28.14 -1.55 -10.43
CA ASN A 290 -29.37 -1.72 -9.68
C ASN A 290 -30.56 -1.78 -10.66
N TYR A 291 -31.07 -2.97 -10.92
CA TYR A 291 -32.20 -3.21 -11.82
C TYR A 291 -33.32 -3.92 -11.05
N PRO A 292 -34.30 -3.18 -10.48
CA PRO A 292 -35.41 -3.79 -9.75
C PRO A 292 -36.27 -4.68 -10.66
N GLY A 293 -36.63 -5.87 -10.17
CA GLY A 293 -37.49 -6.81 -10.89
C GLY A 293 -36.87 -7.27 -12.22
N ASN A 294 -37.65 -7.22 -13.30
CA ASN A 294 -37.23 -7.65 -14.64
C ASN A 294 -36.61 -6.52 -15.49
N SER A 295 -36.30 -5.37 -14.89
CA SER A 295 -35.76 -4.21 -15.63
C SER A 295 -34.37 -4.47 -16.24
N SER A 296 -33.65 -5.49 -15.78
CA SER A 296 -32.38 -5.91 -16.40
C SER A 296 -32.55 -6.45 -17.81
N ASN A 297 -33.75 -6.90 -18.21
CA ASN A 297 -33.98 -7.48 -19.54
C ASN A 297 -33.83 -6.44 -20.66
N SER A 298 -34.20 -5.18 -20.41
CA SER A 298 -33.99 -4.11 -21.41
C SER A 298 -32.50 -3.82 -21.58
N ALA A 299 -31.74 -3.82 -20.49
CA ALA A 299 -30.30 -3.63 -20.52
C ALA A 299 -29.59 -4.79 -21.25
N VAL A 300 -29.96 -6.04 -20.92
CA VAL A 300 -29.44 -7.24 -21.63
C VAL A 300 -29.77 -7.13 -23.11
N SER A 301 -31.02 -6.86 -23.47
CA SER A 301 -31.43 -6.71 -24.87
C SER A 301 -30.70 -5.58 -25.59
N GLY A 302 -30.44 -4.45 -24.92
CA GLY A 302 -29.72 -3.31 -25.49
C GLY A 302 -28.29 -3.67 -25.85
N VAL A 303 -27.56 -4.30 -24.92
CA VAL A 303 -26.20 -4.79 -25.14
C VAL A 303 -26.17 -5.88 -26.21
N SER A 304 -27.05 -6.87 -26.15
CA SER A 304 -27.13 -7.94 -27.16
C SER A 304 -27.47 -7.41 -28.56
N SER A 305 -28.26 -6.34 -28.67
CA SER A 305 -28.63 -5.75 -29.96
C SER A 305 -27.50 -5.04 -30.68
N GLY A 306 -26.47 -4.61 -29.96
CA GLY A 306 -25.26 -4.04 -30.53
C GLY A 306 -24.19 -5.08 -30.93
N ILE A 307 -24.52 -6.37 -30.81
CA ILE A 307 -23.73 -7.48 -31.34
C ILE A 307 -24.29 -7.88 -32.72
N PRO A 308 -23.51 -7.80 -33.80
CA PRO A 308 -23.96 -8.18 -35.13
C PRO A 308 -24.42 -9.66 -35.20
N GLY A 309 -25.60 -9.89 -35.77
CA GLY A 309 -26.18 -11.23 -35.94
C GLY A 309 -25.82 -11.90 -37.28
N PRO A 310 -25.82 -13.24 -37.40
CA PRO A 310 -25.50 -13.92 -38.67
C PRO A 310 -26.33 -13.36 -39.85
N PRO A 311 -25.73 -13.13 -41.04
CA PRO A 311 -24.41 -13.58 -41.49
C PRO A 311 -23.25 -12.58 -41.22
N THR A 312 -23.47 -11.54 -40.40
CA THR A 312 -22.47 -10.48 -40.18
C THR A 312 -21.34 -10.95 -39.25
N SER A 313 -20.17 -10.31 -39.38
CA SER A 313 -19.00 -10.57 -38.53
C SER A 313 -18.87 -9.49 -37.45
N PRO A 314 -18.38 -9.77 -36.23
CA PRO A 314 -18.19 -11.10 -35.66
C PRO A 314 -19.55 -11.76 -35.41
N PRO A 315 -19.63 -13.10 -35.54
CA PRO A 315 -20.84 -13.82 -35.22
C PRO A 315 -21.13 -13.73 -33.72
N MET A 316 -22.41 -13.76 -33.35
CA MET A 316 -22.84 -13.85 -31.94
C MET A 316 -22.16 -15.00 -31.16
N SER A 317 -21.70 -16.05 -31.85
CA SER A 317 -20.91 -17.16 -31.27
C SER A 317 -19.52 -16.78 -30.77
N ASN A 318 -19.05 -15.55 -31.02
CA ASN A 318 -17.78 -15.03 -30.49
C ASN A 318 -17.92 -14.41 -29.09
N TYR A 319 -19.14 -14.37 -28.55
CA TYR A 319 -19.46 -13.83 -27.24
C TYR A 319 -19.84 -14.99 -26.32
N THR A 320 -18.84 -15.67 -25.77
CA THR A 320 -19.00 -16.96 -25.05
C THR A 320 -18.55 -16.86 -23.60
N GLY A 321 -19.21 -17.61 -22.73
CA GLY A 321 -18.89 -17.67 -21.31
C GLY A 321 -19.73 -18.71 -20.60
N SER A 322 -20.22 -18.41 -19.40
CA SER A 322 -21.07 -19.30 -18.62
C SER A 322 -22.46 -19.52 -19.23
N GLY A 323 -22.96 -18.55 -19.98
CA GLY A 323 -24.28 -18.58 -20.61
C GLY A 323 -24.28 -18.97 -22.09
N ALA A 324 -25.46 -18.87 -22.71
CA ALA A 324 -25.64 -19.12 -24.14
C ALA A 324 -25.17 -17.92 -24.96
N ALA A 325 -24.54 -18.17 -26.11
CA ALA A 325 -24.07 -17.11 -26.99
C ALA A 325 -25.24 -16.36 -27.70
N PRO A 326 -25.23 -15.02 -27.78
CA PRO A 326 -24.25 -14.13 -27.16
C PRO A 326 -24.47 -14.04 -25.64
N ASP A 327 -23.42 -14.31 -24.88
CA ASP A 327 -23.49 -14.43 -23.42
C ASP A 327 -23.49 -13.06 -22.74
N VAL A 328 -24.67 -12.60 -22.34
CA VAL A 328 -24.89 -11.31 -21.67
C VAL A 328 -25.70 -11.55 -20.40
N GLU A 329 -25.09 -11.32 -19.24
CA GLU A 329 -25.68 -11.61 -17.94
C GLU A 329 -25.84 -10.35 -17.07
N PRO A 330 -26.97 -10.17 -16.37
CA PRO A 330 -27.14 -9.08 -15.42
C PRO A 330 -26.57 -9.42 -14.03
N PHE A 331 -25.81 -8.50 -13.46
CA PHE A 331 -25.28 -8.55 -12.10
C PHE A 331 -25.86 -7.45 -11.23
N GLN A 332 -26.75 -7.86 -10.32
CA GLN A 332 -27.40 -6.95 -9.38
C GLN A 332 -26.40 -6.47 -8.32
N THR A 333 -26.33 -5.15 -8.14
CA THR A 333 -25.47 -4.51 -7.14
C THR A 333 -26.13 -3.29 -6.53
N SER A 334 -25.80 -3.00 -5.28
CA SER A 334 -26.17 -1.75 -4.59
C SER A 334 -25.03 -0.73 -4.60
N GLN A 335 -24.00 -0.95 -5.43
CA GLN A 335 -22.87 -0.03 -5.56
C GLN A 335 -23.31 1.31 -6.16
N THR A 336 -22.99 2.40 -5.47
CA THR A 336 -23.32 3.78 -5.87
C THR A 336 -22.16 4.46 -6.59
N PRO A 337 -22.41 5.53 -7.37
CA PRO A 337 -21.34 6.35 -7.95
C PRO A 337 -20.33 6.84 -6.91
N SER A 338 -20.79 7.25 -5.72
CA SER A 338 -19.89 7.72 -4.65
C SER A 338 -18.96 6.63 -4.14
N GLN A 339 -19.43 5.39 -4.01
CA GLN A 339 -18.58 4.27 -3.56
C GLN A 339 -17.52 3.92 -4.61
N LEU A 340 -17.89 3.87 -5.90
CA LEU A 340 -16.89 3.68 -6.97
C LEU A 340 -15.90 4.84 -7.04
N ASN A 341 -16.37 6.09 -6.89
CA ASN A 341 -15.48 7.25 -6.86
C ASN A 341 -14.50 7.20 -5.68
N ASN A 342 -14.90 6.69 -4.51
CA ASN A 342 -13.99 6.50 -3.39
C ASN A 342 -12.89 5.45 -3.69
N ILE A 343 -13.26 4.35 -4.38
CA ILE A 343 -12.29 3.35 -4.84
C ILE A 343 -11.33 3.97 -5.85
N VAL A 344 -11.85 4.72 -6.84
CA VAL A 344 -11.05 5.48 -7.81
C VAL A 344 -10.06 6.40 -7.11
N GLN A 345 -10.49 7.18 -6.11
CA GLN A 345 -9.58 8.05 -5.36
C GLN A 345 -8.51 7.28 -4.60
N THR A 346 -8.84 6.10 -4.06
CA THR A 346 -7.87 5.25 -3.38
C THR A 346 -6.82 4.72 -4.35
N ILE A 347 -7.23 4.27 -5.55
CA ILE A 347 -6.31 3.84 -6.61
C ILE A 347 -5.43 4.99 -7.09
N ILE A 348 -6.00 6.19 -7.31
CA ILE A 348 -5.22 7.38 -7.70
C ILE A 348 -4.14 7.68 -6.66
N GLN A 349 -4.48 7.59 -5.36
CA GLN A 349 -3.54 7.84 -4.26
C GLN A 349 -2.45 6.76 -4.13
N SER A 350 -2.64 5.59 -4.72
CA SER A 350 -1.70 4.46 -4.67
C SER A 350 -1.06 4.13 -6.03
N ALA A 351 -1.32 4.93 -7.07
CA ALA A 351 -0.88 4.65 -8.43
C ALA A 351 0.64 4.68 -8.55
N ASP A 352 1.22 3.70 -9.23
CA ASP A 352 2.66 3.66 -9.53
C ASP A 352 3.05 4.70 -10.58
N ALA A 353 2.13 5.02 -11.49
CA ALA A 353 2.32 5.99 -12.55
C ALA A 353 1.02 6.77 -12.83
N VAL A 354 1.16 8.07 -13.07
CA VAL A 354 0.03 8.93 -13.49
C VAL A 354 0.36 9.46 -14.87
N VAL A 355 -0.43 9.04 -15.86
CA VAL A 355 -0.29 9.45 -17.25
C VAL A 355 -0.55 10.95 -17.35
N PRO A 356 0.37 11.73 -17.94
CA PRO A 356 0.15 13.15 -18.12
C PRO A 356 -1.01 13.41 -19.07
N ALA A 357 -1.77 14.48 -18.81
CA ALA A 357 -2.71 14.99 -19.80
C ALA A 357 -1.95 15.46 -21.04
N GLY A 358 -2.48 15.22 -22.24
CA GLY A 358 -1.82 15.59 -23.48
C GLY A 358 -2.42 14.93 -24.71
N SER A 359 -1.71 15.02 -25.83
CA SER A 359 -2.04 14.30 -27.05
C SER A 359 -1.71 12.81 -26.91
N ALA A 360 -2.28 11.98 -27.80
CA ALA A 360 -1.94 10.56 -27.90
C ALA A 360 -0.42 10.33 -27.85
N ALA A 361 0.35 11.04 -28.68
CA ALA A 361 1.81 10.90 -28.73
C ALA A 361 2.51 11.13 -27.38
N THR A 362 1.99 12.03 -26.55
CA THR A 362 2.54 12.28 -25.21
C THR A 362 2.22 11.12 -24.26
N GLN A 363 0.99 10.59 -24.34
CA GLN A 363 0.52 9.53 -23.47
C GLN A 363 1.13 8.17 -23.83
N THR A 364 1.27 7.86 -25.13
CA THR A 364 1.91 6.63 -25.61
C THR A 364 3.41 6.61 -25.30
N SER A 365 4.12 7.72 -25.55
CA SER A 365 5.54 7.85 -25.17
C SER A 365 5.75 7.69 -23.66
N TYR A 366 4.81 8.18 -22.85
CA TYR A 366 4.86 7.98 -21.40
C TYR A 366 4.66 6.52 -21.02
N LEU A 367 3.65 5.84 -21.60
CA LEU A 367 3.44 4.41 -21.33
C LEU A 367 4.64 3.54 -21.73
N ASP A 368 5.30 3.84 -22.85
CA ASP A 368 6.51 3.13 -23.27
C ASP A 368 7.66 3.28 -22.26
N SER A 369 7.74 4.42 -21.58
CA SER A 369 8.77 4.66 -20.56
C SER A 369 8.59 3.83 -19.29
N LEU A 370 7.39 3.27 -19.06
CA LEU A 370 7.07 2.54 -17.83
C LEU A 370 7.70 1.14 -17.78
N ASN A 371 8.18 0.60 -18.91
CA ASN A 371 8.84 -0.71 -19.01
C ASN A 371 8.04 -1.83 -18.30
N MET A 372 6.73 -1.86 -18.52
CA MET A 372 5.83 -2.83 -17.92
C MET A 372 6.07 -4.24 -18.46
N SER A 373 5.96 -5.24 -17.59
CA SER A 373 6.19 -6.65 -17.95
C SER A 373 5.42 -7.61 -17.02
N PRO A 374 5.37 -8.92 -17.32
CA PRO A 374 4.78 -9.92 -16.42
C PRO A 374 5.36 -9.94 -15.00
N SER A 375 6.63 -9.51 -14.84
CA SER A 375 7.31 -9.38 -13.53
C SER A 375 7.29 -7.95 -12.98
N ASN A 376 6.96 -6.96 -13.80
CA ASN A 376 6.87 -5.55 -13.43
C ASN A 376 5.49 -4.99 -13.80
N MET A 377 4.48 -5.42 -13.05
CA MET A 377 3.11 -4.91 -13.18
C MET A 377 2.95 -3.58 -12.45
N LEU A 378 2.23 -2.65 -13.05
CA LEU A 378 2.02 -1.32 -12.49
C LEU A 378 0.53 -0.99 -12.40
N THR A 379 0.20 -0.17 -11.40
CA THR A 379 -1.06 0.57 -11.30
C THR A 379 -0.90 1.90 -12.02
N VAL A 380 -1.43 2.01 -13.22
CA VAL A 380 -1.33 3.17 -14.10
C VAL A 380 -2.65 3.92 -14.10
N VAL A 381 -2.60 5.23 -13.89
CA VAL A 381 -3.78 6.10 -13.78
C VAL A 381 -3.75 7.20 -14.83
N ALA A 382 -4.83 7.35 -15.58
CA ALA A 382 -5.14 8.51 -16.38
C ALA A 382 -6.28 9.32 -15.72
N ASN A 383 -5.93 10.47 -15.13
CA ASN A 383 -6.88 11.36 -14.49
C ASN A 383 -7.55 12.29 -15.52
N GLY A 384 -8.27 11.69 -16.46
CA GLY A 384 -8.99 12.32 -17.55
C GLY A 384 -9.12 11.34 -18.70
N ASP A 385 -9.18 11.88 -19.92
CA ASP A 385 -9.15 11.08 -21.13
C ASP A 385 -7.78 10.42 -21.33
N LEU A 386 -7.80 9.17 -21.78
CA LEU A 386 -6.63 8.41 -22.18
C LEU A 386 -6.76 8.03 -23.64
N ASP A 387 -5.83 8.49 -24.45
CA ASP A 387 -5.74 8.26 -25.87
C ASP A 387 -4.47 7.49 -26.19
N LEU A 388 -4.64 6.21 -26.49
CA LEU A 388 -3.57 5.28 -26.84
C LEU A 388 -3.56 4.94 -28.33
N THR A 389 -3.98 5.90 -29.15
CA THR A 389 -3.86 5.78 -30.61
C THR A 389 -2.42 5.51 -31.02
N HIS A 390 -2.22 4.51 -31.88
CA HIS A 390 -0.94 4.01 -32.38
C HIS A 390 0.00 3.41 -31.31
N TRP A 391 -0.52 3.03 -30.14
CA TRP A 391 0.29 2.41 -29.09
C TRP A 391 0.41 0.88 -29.26
N GLY A 392 1.21 0.42 -30.22
CA GLY A 392 1.30 -1.01 -30.58
C GLY A 392 1.95 -1.98 -29.56
N ASN A 393 1.90 -1.67 -28.26
CA ASN A 393 2.52 -2.41 -27.16
C ASN A 393 1.48 -3.09 -26.26
N ALA A 394 1.97 -3.90 -25.31
CA ALA A 394 1.12 -4.55 -24.31
C ALA A 394 1.42 -3.99 -22.91
N GLY A 395 0.38 -3.61 -22.19
CA GLY A 395 0.47 -3.24 -20.79
C GLY A 395 0.29 -4.43 -19.83
N TYR A 396 0.73 -4.28 -18.59
CA TYR A 396 0.68 -5.27 -17.53
C TYR A 396 0.31 -4.60 -16.19
N GLY A 397 -0.74 -5.09 -15.53
CA GLY A 397 -1.21 -4.59 -14.24
C GLY A 397 -2.60 -3.96 -14.32
N LEU A 398 -2.81 -2.86 -13.60
CA LEU A 398 -4.09 -2.16 -13.54
C LEU A 398 -4.00 -0.84 -14.31
N LEU A 399 -4.92 -0.62 -15.25
CA LEU A 399 -5.15 0.66 -15.90
C LEU A 399 -6.43 1.28 -15.35
N LEU A 400 -6.37 2.50 -14.85
CA LEU A 400 -7.55 3.28 -14.46
C LEU A 400 -7.64 4.53 -15.32
N VAL A 401 -8.77 4.71 -16.00
CA VAL A 401 -9.12 5.91 -16.79
C VAL A 401 -10.36 6.54 -16.20
N THR A 402 -10.32 7.84 -15.92
CA THR A 402 -11.48 8.56 -15.35
C THR A 402 -12.34 9.27 -16.40
N GLY A 403 -11.78 9.55 -17.57
CA GLY A 403 -12.49 10.08 -18.73
C GLY A 403 -12.85 9.00 -19.75
N THR A 404 -12.69 9.35 -21.01
CA THR A 404 -12.84 8.46 -22.17
C THR A 404 -11.54 7.71 -22.42
N TYR A 405 -11.62 6.39 -22.59
CA TYR A 405 -10.50 5.57 -23.03
C TYR A 405 -10.60 5.32 -24.54
N THR A 406 -9.75 5.99 -25.31
CA THR A 406 -9.56 5.73 -26.75
C THR A 406 -8.46 4.69 -26.90
N MET A 407 -8.86 3.47 -27.23
CA MET A 407 -7.95 2.35 -27.46
C MET A 407 -7.57 2.23 -28.94
N ASP A 408 -6.46 1.58 -29.20
CA ASP A 408 -6.05 1.15 -30.54
C ASP A 408 -6.05 -0.39 -30.60
N PRO A 409 -6.47 -1.02 -31.71
CA PRO A 409 -6.58 -2.48 -31.82
C PRO A 409 -5.24 -3.22 -31.72
N ASP A 410 -4.12 -2.51 -31.88
CA ASP A 410 -2.77 -3.02 -31.61
C ASP A 410 -2.33 -2.90 -30.15
N ASN A 411 -3.19 -2.38 -29.28
CA ASN A 411 -2.93 -2.32 -27.83
C ASN A 411 -3.27 -3.68 -27.20
N GLY A 412 -2.34 -4.19 -26.39
CA GLY A 412 -2.58 -5.35 -25.53
C GLY A 412 -2.65 -4.93 -24.06
N TRP A 413 -3.32 -5.72 -23.23
CA TRP A 413 -3.29 -5.52 -21.78
C TRP A 413 -3.45 -6.84 -21.05
N TYR A 414 -2.56 -7.10 -20.09
CA TYR A 414 -2.59 -8.24 -19.20
C TYR A 414 -2.92 -7.76 -17.79
N GLY A 415 -4.19 -7.89 -17.38
CA GLY A 415 -4.65 -7.48 -16.06
C GLY A 415 -6.01 -6.77 -16.07
N LEU A 416 -6.11 -5.67 -15.34
CA LEU A 416 -7.38 -4.97 -15.12
C LEU A 416 -7.41 -3.65 -15.90
N ILE A 417 -8.52 -3.38 -16.58
CA ILE A 417 -8.83 -2.06 -17.14
C ILE A 417 -10.10 -1.55 -16.48
N LEU A 418 -9.99 -0.43 -15.77
CA LEU A 418 -11.08 0.27 -15.12
C LEU A 418 -11.30 1.60 -15.85
N VAL A 419 -12.48 1.80 -16.44
CA VAL A 419 -12.87 3.07 -17.05
C VAL A 419 -14.04 3.63 -16.23
N ILE A 420 -13.72 4.43 -15.21
CA ILE A 420 -14.68 4.85 -14.17
C ILE A 420 -14.72 6.37 -14.08
N GLY A 421 -15.85 6.96 -14.43
CA GLY A 421 -16.05 8.42 -14.46
C GLY A 421 -16.99 8.76 -15.60
N GLU A 422 -16.46 9.12 -16.77
CA GLU A 422 -17.26 9.20 -18.00
C GLU A 422 -17.77 7.82 -18.45
N GLY A 423 -17.01 6.75 -18.15
CA GLY A 423 -17.43 5.37 -18.42
C GLY A 423 -17.56 5.07 -19.90
N ARG A 424 -16.60 5.54 -20.72
CA ARG A 424 -16.64 5.44 -22.17
C ARG A 424 -15.35 4.83 -22.75
N ILE A 425 -15.51 3.82 -23.61
CA ILE A 425 -14.44 3.29 -24.44
C ILE A 425 -14.81 3.48 -25.92
N ASN A 426 -13.85 3.94 -26.71
CA ASN A 426 -13.89 4.06 -28.16
C ASN A 426 -12.56 3.59 -28.78
N ASN A 427 -12.51 3.49 -30.11
CA ASN A 427 -11.26 3.35 -30.87
C ASN A 427 -11.17 4.43 -31.95
N VAL A 428 -9.99 4.55 -32.57
CA VAL A 428 -9.78 5.43 -33.74
C VAL A 428 -8.90 4.81 -34.82
N ASP A 429 -8.12 3.77 -34.51
CA ASP A 429 -7.40 2.98 -35.51
C ASP A 429 -8.14 1.65 -35.75
N ASN A 430 -7.94 1.11 -36.93
CA ASN A 430 -8.57 -0.10 -37.43
C ASN A 430 -7.57 -1.21 -37.71
N THR A 431 -6.27 -0.97 -37.68
CA THR A 431 -5.29 -2.06 -37.81
C THR A 431 -4.91 -2.63 -36.46
N GLY A 432 -4.83 -3.95 -36.38
CA GLY A 432 -4.16 -4.61 -35.28
C GLY A 432 -4.66 -6.00 -34.95
N SER A 433 -4.00 -6.68 -34.00
CA SER A 433 -4.31 -8.08 -33.68
C SER A 433 -4.21 -8.44 -32.21
N ARG A 434 -4.05 -7.47 -31.31
CA ARG A 434 -3.87 -7.76 -29.88
C ARG A 434 -5.19 -8.00 -29.16
N GLU A 435 -5.08 -8.64 -27.99
CA GLU A 435 -6.18 -8.93 -27.08
C GLU A 435 -5.92 -8.36 -25.68
N PHE A 436 -7.00 -8.16 -24.93
CA PHE A 436 -6.94 -7.88 -23.50
C PHE A 436 -7.20 -9.18 -22.73
N ASP A 437 -6.23 -9.61 -21.93
CA ASP A 437 -6.30 -10.78 -21.06
C ASP A 437 -6.47 -10.34 -19.60
N GLY A 438 -7.65 -10.55 -19.04
CA GLY A 438 -7.99 -10.17 -17.66
C GLY A 438 -9.44 -9.70 -17.55
N ALA A 439 -9.71 -8.49 -17.06
CA ALA A 439 -11.09 -7.98 -17.03
C ALA A 439 -11.16 -6.48 -17.31
N VAL A 440 -12.21 -6.09 -18.04
CA VAL A 440 -12.53 -4.70 -18.36
C VAL A 440 -13.81 -4.31 -17.62
N PHE A 441 -13.73 -3.27 -16.79
CA PHE A 441 -14.86 -2.74 -16.04
C PHE A 441 -15.09 -1.28 -16.40
N VAL A 442 -16.24 -0.98 -17.00
CA VAL A 442 -16.61 0.35 -17.48
C VAL A 442 -17.79 0.84 -16.66
N ALA A 443 -17.61 1.94 -15.94
CA ALA A 443 -18.66 2.53 -15.14
C ALA A 443 -18.78 4.04 -15.32
N LYS A 444 -20.01 4.50 -15.53
CA LYS A 444 -20.32 5.92 -15.60
C LYS A 444 -20.77 6.41 -14.22
N THR A 445 -19.90 7.17 -13.56
CA THR A 445 -20.20 7.82 -12.28
C THR A 445 -20.48 9.31 -12.45
N ASN A 446 -20.05 9.92 -13.56
CA ASN A 446 -20.35 11.31 -13.91
C ASN A 446 -21.77 11.43 -14.49
N GLY A 447 -22.59 12.34 -13.94
CA GLY A 447 -23.98 12.54 -14.39
C GLY A 447 -24.98 11.43 -13.94
N GLY A 448 -24.51 10.46 -13.15
CA GLY A 448 -25.34 9.53 -12.38
C GLY A 448 -25.98 10.24 -11.20
N GLY A 449 -27.26 9.99 -10.90
CA GLY A 449 -27.89 10.47 -9.67
C GLY A 449 -27.41 9.66 -8.47
N SER A 450 -28.33 9.05 -7.74
CA SER A 450 -28.02 8.03 -6.72
C SER A 450 -27.41 6.75 -7.31
N ASP A 451 -27.67 6.47 -8.59
CA ASP A 451 -27.33 5.22 -9.27
C ASP A 451 -26.29 5.42 -10.38
N LEU A 452 -25.65 4.33 -10.79
CA LEU A 452 -24.69 4.30 -11.89
C LEU A 452 -25.35 4.71 -13.22
N GLY A 453 -24.63 5.51 -14.00
CA GLY A 453 -25.05 5.90 -15.34
C GLY A 453 -24.82 4.80 -16.38
N ALA A 454 -25.38 5.00 -17.57
CA ALA A 454 -25.15 4.15 -18.73
C ALA A 454 -23.69 4.25 -19.19
N ALA A 455 -22.91 3.20 -18.94
CA ALA A 455 -21.59 3.03 -19.54
C ALA A 455 -21.71 2.71 -21.03
N SER A 456 -20.70 3.10 -21.81
CA SER A 456 -20.69 2.87 -23.25
C SER A 456 -19.36 2.35 -23.74
N VAL A 457 -19.39 1.26 -24.48
CA VAL A 457 -18.25 0.74 -25.24
C VAL A 457 -18.69 0.66 -26.69
N GLY A 458 -18.02 1.39 -27.58
CA GLY A 458 -18.39 1.39 -28.99
C GLY A 458 -17.16 1.39 -29.87
N PHE A 459 -17.14 0.49 -30.84
CA PHE A 459 -16.04 0.35 -31.78
C PHE A 459 -16.47 0.72 -33.19
N ASP A 460 -15.56 1.34 -33.94
CA ASP A 460 -15.75 1.56 -35.36
C ASP A 460 -15.95 0.21 -36.08
N ASN A 461 -16.75 0.26 -37.14
CA ASN A 461 -17.15 -0.96 -37.86
C ASN A 461 -15.95 -1.77 -38.36
N ASP A 462 -14.83 -1.11 -38.67
CA ASP A 462 -13.65 -1.72 -39.31
C ASP A 462 -12.50 -2.06 -38.33
N MET A 463 -12.72 -1.97 -37.02
CA MET A 463 -11.69 -2.26 -36.00
C MET A 463 -11.20 -3.71 -36.09
N GLN A 464 -9.89 -3.99 -36.29
CA GLN A 464 -9.35 -5.34 -36.53
C GLN A 464 -8.85 -6.13 -35.28
N GLY A 465 -8.92 -5.58 -34.07
CA GLY A 465 -8.39 -6.23 -32.85
C GLY A 465 -9.10 -7.53 -32.43
N THR A 466 -8.48 -8.32 -31.56
CA THR A 466 -8.95 -9.67 -31.19
C THR A 466 -10.00 -9.67 -30.07
N GLY A 467 -10.05 -8.59 -29.27
CA GLY A 467 -11.09 -8.36 -28.26
C GLY A 467 -10.63 -8.65 -26.83
N ILE A 468 -11.54 -9.16 -26.00
CA ILE A 468 -11.38 -9.23 -24.54
C ILE A 468 -11.55 -10.68 -24.08
N ARG A 469 -10.63 -11.17 -23.25
CA ARG A 469 -10.69 -12.52 -22.66
C ARG A 469 -10.52 -12.48 -21.15
N TYR A 470 -11.37 -13.23 -20.47
CA TYR A 470 -11.31 -13.34 -19.01
C TYR A 470 -10.09 -14.14 -18.56
N SER A 471 -9.33 -13.60 -17.61
CA SER A 471 -8.25 -14.35 -16.95
C SER A 471 -8.18 -14.03 -15.46
N SER A 472 -8.60 -15.00 -14.63
CA SER A 472 -8.48 -14.91 -13.18
C SER A 472 -7.03 -14.77 -12.72
N CYS A 473 -6.08 -15.39 -13.43
CA CYS A 473 -4.66 -15.28 -13.09
C CYS A 473 -4.13 -13.85 -13.27
N TRP A 474 -4.41 -13.20 -14.41
CA TRP A 474 -3.99 -11.81 -14.62
C TRP A 474 -4.76 -10.83 -13.72
N ILE A 475 -6.05 -11.09 -13.45
CA ILE A 475 -6.86 -10.29 -12.50
C ILE A 475 -6.26 -10.34 -11.10
N GLN A 476 -5.84 -11.52 -10.62
CA GLN A 476 -5.23 -11.68 -9.29
C GLN A 476 -3.88 -10.97 -9.20
N LYS A 477 -3.04 -11.09 -10.22
CA LYS A 477 -1.74 -10.42 -10.24
C LYS A 477 -1.84 -8.89 -10.38
N ALA A 478 -2.88 -8.40 -11.06
CA ALA A 478 -3.14 -6.98 -11.28
C ALA A 478 -3.88 -6.29 -10.13
N GLN A 479 -4.15 -6.96 -9.00
CA GLN A 479 -4.82 -6.33 -7.86
C GLN A 479 -3.98 -5.15 -7.32
N PRO A 480 -4.55 -3.93 -7.27
CA PRO A 480 -3.86 -2.76 -6.77
C PRO A 480 -3.70 -2.85 -5.26
N THR A 481 -2.62 -2.24 -4.79
CA THR A 481 -2.31 -2.17 -3.36
C THR A 481 -2.17 -0.73 -2.92
N GLY A 482 -2.75 -0.41 -1.78
CA GLY A 482 -2.54 0.84 -1.07
C GLY A 482 -1.14 0.90 -0.45
N GLY A 483 -0.91 1.98 0.30
CA GLY A 483 0.33 2.14 1.05
C GLY A 483 0.53 1.07 2.12
N TYR A 484 1.78 0.94 2.59
CA TYR A 484 2.13 0.07 3.71
C TYR A 484 1.41 0.50 4.99
N GLN A 485 0.53 -0.36 5.51
CA GLN A 485 -0.13 -0.20 6.80
C GLN A 485 0.66 -0.93 7.88
N ILE A 486 0.63 -0.38 9.10
CA ILE A 486 1.15 -1.02 10.30
C ILE A 486 0.13 -2.07 10.75
N LEU A 487 0.52 -3.34 10.66
CA LEU A 487 -0.27 -4.49 11.11
C LEU A 487 -0.10 -4.73 12.62
N SER A 488 1.12 -4.53 13.12
CA SER A 488 1.44 -4.56 14.54
C SER A 488 2.59 -3.63 14.86
N PHE A 489 2.69 -3.24 16.13
CA PHE A 489 3.76 -2.42 16.68
C PHE A 489 4.17 -2.97 18.03
N HIS A 490 5.48 -3.02 18.29
CA HIS A 490 6.01 -3.22 19.64
C HIS A 490 7.30 -2.45 19.87
N GLU A 491 7.61 -2.24 21.16
CA GLU A 491 8.89 -1.70 21.62
C GLU A 491 9.72 -2.84 22.21
N ILE A 492 11.01 -2.91 21.86
CA ILE A 492 11.93 -3.93 22.36
C ILE A 492 12.69 -3.33 23.54
N ALA A 493 12.64 -4.02 24.69
CA ALA A 493 13.38 -3.61 25.88
C ALA A 493 14.88 -3.73 25.61
N GLN A 494 15.62 -2.64 25.83
CA GLN A 494 17.08 -2.57 25.68
C GLN A 494 17.81 -2.63 27.02
#